data_AF-A0A1W9L2B6-F1
#
_entry.id   AF-A0A1W9L2B6-F1
#
_cell.length_a   1.000
_cell.length_b   1.000
_cell.length_c   1.000
_cell.angle_alpha   90.00
_cell.angle_beta   90.00
_cell.angle_gamma   90.00
#
_symmetry.space_group_name_H-M   'P 1'
#
loop_
_entity.id
_entity.type
_entity.pdbx_description
1 polymer ?
#
loop_
_entity_poly.entity_id
_entity_poly.type
_entity_poly.pdbx_seq_one_letter_code
_entity_poly.pdbx_strand_id
1 'polypeptide(L)'
;MTLTDNVTKRIISKLINGLDYRIEIVALIDAEFLQYVLDFFKQIVDAKLKNQLITADWYKNEFLNAERPTDEVIINSGLNKKTISNMYNTAKREIALDAAWEHYEVLYQIINDLIENNSEVSILLTIKFRNVSVELNISESLIVINTLAVKRAAIRGGAWSTAGKQVEKLLMKTLCMLFDVPEKHFDQTQLPESMREVDFYLFDATLNEKYRCEVKLMGKGNPEGADVIIARNSKIFVADKLSDLNKRQLSELKTHWVELRSTNGYKRFSNVLEELNIPHRKFDGNIDSKLENIFSILFS
;
A
#
# COMPACT_ATOMS: atom_id res chain seq x y z
N MET A 1 4.38 -3.40 -5.17
CA MET A 1 5.02 -2.44 -4.25
C MET A 1 5.72 -3.11 -3.06
N THR A 2 7.03 -2.90 -2.95
CA THR A 2 7.84 -3.21 -1.76
C THR A 2 8.56 -1.92 -1.35
N LEU A 3 8.54 -1.56 -0.07
CA LEU A 3 9.26 -0.40 0.43
C LEU A 3 10.76 -0.73 0.50
N THR A 4 11.59 0.20 0.05
CA THR A 4 13.02 0.13 0.36
C THR A 4 13.26 0.57 1.80
N ASP A 5 14.35 0.09 2.41
CA ASP A 5 14.74 0.49 3.77
C ASP A 5 14.82 2.01 3.91
N ASN A 6 15.33 2.70 2.89
CA ASN A 6 15.40 4.16 2.88
C ASN A 6 14.01 4.82 2.93
N VAL A 7 13.02 4.30 2.19
CA VAL A 7 11.64 4.82 2.26
C VAL A 7 11.04 4.55 3.64
N THR A 8 11.24 3.34 4.17
CA THR A 8 10.76 2.96 5.51
C THR A 8 11.34 3.85 6.61
N LYS A 9 12.67 4.09 6.60
CA LYS A 9 13.35 5.00 7.51
C LYS A 9 12.77 6.42 7.45
N ARG A 10 12.52 6.95 6.24
CA ARG A 10 11.91 8.28 6.08
C ARG A 10 10.48 8.36 6.62
N ILE A 11 9.67 7.33 6.39
CA ILE A 11 8.31 7.25 6.93
C ILE A 11 8.35 7.26 8.47
N ILE A 12 9.16 6.38 9.07
CA ILE A 12 9.29 6.31 10.54
C ILE A 12 9.80 7.63 11.11
N SER A 13 10.83 8.23 10.49
CA SER A 13 11.38 9.53 10.92
C SER A 13 10.31 10.62 10.91
N LYS A 14 9.49 10.69 9.86
CA LYS A 14 8.38 11.64 9.77
C LYS A 14 7.35 11.37 10.87
N LEU A 15 6.95 10.13 11.08
CA LEU A 15 5.97 9.76 12.12
C LEU A 15 6.46 10.15 13.51
N ILE A 16 7.70 9.80 13.89
CA ILE A 16 8.27 10.11 15.21
C ILE A 16 8.40 11.63 15.41
N ASN A 17 8.76 12.38 14.37
CA ASN A 17 8.83 13.84 14.41
C ASN A 17 7.46 14.54 14.30
N GLY A 18 6.35 13.81 14.30
CA GLY A 18 4.99 14.38 14.21
C GLY A 18 4.62 14.94 12.84
N LEU A 19 5.35 14.55 11.79
CA LEU A 19 5.20 15.01 10.41
C LEU A 19 4.34 14.04 9.58
N ASP A 20 3.86 14.55 8.44
CA ASP A 20 3.07 13.78 7.49
C ASP A 20 3.95 12.90 6.59
N TYR A 21 3.79 11.57 6.68
CA TYR A 21 4.54 10.61 5.88
C TYR A 21 3.93 10.37 4.48
N ARG A 22 2.71 10.81 4.22
CA ARG A 22 1.94 10.40 3.02
C ARG A 22 2.60 10.82 1.71
N ILE A 23 3.42 11.86 1.71
CA ILE A 23 4.19 12.28 0.54
C ILE A 23 5.18 11.20 0.08
N GLU A 24 5.75 10.42 1.00
CA GLU A 24 6.66 9.31 0.67
C GLU A 24 5.91 8.21 -0.08
N ILE A 25 4.67 7.94 0.30
CA ILE A 25 3.83 6.93 -0.35
C ILE A 25 3.39 7.41 -1.74
N VAL A 26 2.99 8.68 -1.87
CA VAL A 26 2.62 9.26 -3.17
C VAL A 26 3.80 9.19 -4.14
N ALA A 27 5.00 9.59 -3.71
CA ALA A 27 6.20 9.51 -4.53
C ALA A 27 6.50 8.07 -4.98
N LEU A 28 6.29 7.09 -4.12
CA LEU A 28 6.47 5.68 -4.47
C LEU A 28 5.45 5.18 -5.50
N ILE A 29 4.18 5.55 -5.34
CA ILE A 29 3.11 5.24 -6.30
C ILE A 29 3.44 5.87 -7.67
N ASP A 30 3.96 7.10 -7.68
CA ASP A 30 4.38 7.80 -8.91
C ASP A 30 5.54 7.08 -9.58
N ALA A 31 6.58 6.72 -8.83
CA ALA A 31 7.73 5.99 -9.36
C ALA A 31 7.33 4.60 -9.92
N GLU A 32 6.55 3.81 -9.18
CA GLU A 32 6.10 2.47 -9.62
C GLU A 32 5.22 2.56 -10.87
N PHE A 33 4.34 3.57 -10.93
CA PHE A 33 3.51 3.79 -12.11
C PHE A 33 4.31 4.24 -13.33
N LEU A 34 5.22 5.20 -13.18
CA LEU A 34 6.03 5.69 -14.30
C LEU A 34 6.97 4.60 -14.83
N GLN A 35 7.54 3.77 -13.94
CA GLN A 35 8.30 2.61 -14.35
C GLN A 35 7.45 1.63 -15.16
N TYR A 36 6.23 1.34 -14.68
CA TYR A 36 5.29 0.51 -15.44
C TYR A 36 4.96 1.11 -16.82
N VAL A 37 4.72 2.42 -16.91
CA VAL A 37 4.45 3.10 -18.19
C VAL A 37 5.59 2.85 -19.18
N LEU A 38 6.84 3.00 -18.75
CA LEU A 38 8.01 2.76 -19.59
C LEU A 38 8.09 1.30 -20.06
N ASP A 39 7.85 0.35 -19.15
CA ASP A 39 7.96 -1.08 -19.47
C ASP A 39 6.78 -1.56 -20.33
N PHE A 40 5.59 -1.03 -20.12
CA PHE A 40 4.41 -1.29 -20.95
C PHE A 40 4.60 -0.77 -22.38
N PHE A 41 5.13 0.44 -22.54
CA PHE A 41 5.41 0.98 -23.88
C PHE A 41 6.50 0.21 -24.62
N LYS A 42 7.52 -0.34 -23.93
CA LYS A 42 8.49 -1.24 -24.56
C LYS A 42 7.79 -2.48 -25.13
N GLN A 43 6.86 -3.08 -24.39
CA GLN A 43 6.10 -4.24 -24.89
C GLN A 43 5.28 -3.88 -26.14
N ILE A 44 4.67 -2.70 -26.18
CA ILE A 44 3.92 -2.22 -27.36
C ILE A 44 4.84 -1.99 -28.57
N VAL A 45 6.04 -1.44 -28.37
CA VAL A 45 7.02 -1.25 -29.44
C VAL A 45 7.50 -2.60 -29.98
N ASP A 46 7.89 -3.52 -29.09
CA ASP A 46 8.36 -4.86 -29.46
C ASP A 46 7.29 -5.64 -30.25
N ALA A 47 6.03 -5.45 -29.88
CA ALA A 47 4.86 -5.95 -30.59
C ALA A 47 4.72 -5.39 -32.02
N LYS A 48 4.66 -4.06 -32.17
CA LYS A 48 4.56 -3.38 -33.47
C LYS A 48 5.75 -3.75 -34.38
N LEU A 49 6.95 -3.89 -33.82
CA LEU A 49 8.17 -4.23 -34.56
C LEU A 49 8.18 -5.63 -35.16
N LYS A 50 7.42 -6.58 -34.62
CA LYS A 50 7.26 -7.93 -35.20
C LYS A 50 6.34 -7.93 -36.43
N ASN A 51 6.04 -6.75 -36.99
CA ASN A 51 5.19 -6.52 -38.17
C ASN A 51 3.79 -7.13 -38.04
N GLN A 52 3.29 -7.20 -36.81
CA GLN A 52 1.93 -7.62 -36.51
C GLN A 52 1.02 -6.39 -36.59
N LEU A 53 -0.03 -6.46 -37.41
CA LEU A 53 -1.14 -5.53 -37.33
C LEU A 53 -1.72 -5.65 -35.91
N ILE A 54 -1.72 -4.56 -35.15
CA ILE A 54 -2.35 -4.48 -33.81
C ILE A 54 -3.86 -4.33 -34.03
N THR A 55 -4.50 -5.44 -34.39
CA THR A 55 -5.96 -5.54 -34.41
C THR A 55 -6.47 -5.79 -32.98
N ALA A 56 -7.78 -5.70 -32.78
CA ALA A 56 -8.41 -6.13 -31.53
C ALA A 56 -8.02 -7.55 -31.14
N ASP A 57 -7.97 -8.45 -32.13
CA ASP A 57 -7.60 -9.86 -31.95
C ASP A 57 -6.13 -10.02 -31.58
N TRP A 58 -5.25 -9.17 -32.12
CA TRP A 58 -3.86 -9.16 -31.72
C TRP A 58 -3.70 -8.77 -30.25
N TYR A 59 -4.38 -7.71 -29.79
CA TYR A 59 -4.25 -7.25 -28.40
C TYR A 59 -4.72 -8.35 -27.43
N LYS A 60 -5.80 -9.07 -27.76
CA LYS A 60 -6.26 -10.24 -27.00
C LYS A 60 -5.17 -11.32 -26.94
N ASN A 61 -4.61 -11.69 -28.09
CA ASN A 61 -3.61 -12.74 -28.18
C ASN A 61 -2.29 -12.39 -27.49
N GLU A 62 -1.89 -11.12 -27.51
CA GLU A 62 -0.62 -10.72 -26.92
C GLU A 62 -0.76 -10.43 -25.43
N PHE A 63 -1.75 -9.63 -25.03
CA PHE A 63 -1.86 -9.09 -23.67
C PHE A 63 -2.87 -9.81 -22.78
N LEU A 64 -3.81 -10.57 -23.36
CA LEU A 64 -4.84 -11.32 -22.63
C LEU A 64 -4.67 -12.84 -22.71
N ASN A 65 -3.54 -13.32 -23.21
CA ASN A 65 -3.21 -14.74 -23.28
C ASN A 65 -3.17 -15.39 -21.88
N ALA A 66 -3.75 -16.58 -21.77
CA ALA A 66 -3.77 -17.42 -20.58
C ALA A 66 -2.39 -17.93 -20.14
N GLU A 67 -1.31 -17.69 -20.89
CA GLU A 67 0.06 -17.98 -20.43
C GLU A 67 0.65 -16.83 -19.58
N ARG A 68 0.08 -15.62 -19.65
CA ARG A 68 0.56 -14.46 -18.90
C ARG A 68 0.15 -14.51 -17.41
N PRO A 69 0.85 -13.76 -16.54
CA PRO A 69 0.43 -13.57 -15.15
C PRO A 69 -1.01 -13.03 -15.07
N THR A 70 -1.86 -13.62 -14.23
CA THR A 70 -3.29 -13.24 -14.15
C THR A 70 -3.47 -11.75 -13.91
N ASP A 71 -2.66 -11.17 -13.02
CA ASP A 71 -2.78 -9.77 -12.64
C ASP A 71 -2.44 -8.83 -13.81
N GLU A 72 -1.59 -9.24 -14.77
CA GLU A 72 -1.32 -8.46 -15.98
C GLU A 72 -2.50 -8.53 -16.95
N VAL A 73 -3.05 -9.73 -17.18
CA VAL A 73 -4.20 -9.94 -18.06
C VAL A 73 -5.39 -9.10 -17.60
N ILE A 74 -5.68 -9.11 -16.29
CA ILE A 74 -6.77 -8.32 -15.70
C ILE A 74 -6.55 -6.82 -15.95
N ILE A 75 -5.33 -6.31 -15.74
CA ILE A 75 -5.03 -4.88 -15.95
C ILE A 75 -5.18 -4.51 -17.42
N ASN A 76 -4.65 -5.34 -18.32
CA ASN A 76 -4.69 -5.09 -19.75
C ASN A 76 -6.09 -5.19 -20.33
N SER A 77 -7.03 -5.87 -19.66
CA SER A 77 -8.44 -5.92 -20.06
C SER A 77 -9.24 -4.70 -19.61
N GLY A 78 -8.63 -3.75 -18.92
CA GLY A 78 -9.30 -2.58 -18.35
C GLY A 78 -9.92 -2.82 -16.97
N LEU A 79 -9.59 -3.93 -16.30
CA LEU A 79 -10.07 -4.26 -14.96
C LEU A 79 -8.94 -4.23 -13.93
N ASN A 80 -9.30 -4.27 -12.65
CA ASN A 80 -8.35 -4.60 -11.60
C ASN A 80 -8.86 -5.78 -10.77
N LYS A 81 -7.94 -6.48 -10.11
CA LYS A 81 -8.24 -7.69 -9.34
C LYS A 81 -9.32 -7.50 -8.27
N LYS A 82 -9.40 -6.31 -7.67
CA LYS A 82 -10.42 -5.98 -6.66
C LYS A 82 -11.80 -5.89 -7.28
N THR A 83 -11.92 -5.32 -8.48
CA THR A 83 -13.18 -5.29 -9.24
C THR A 83 -13.68 -6.71 -9.52
N ILE A 84 -12.81 -7.60 -10.03
CA ILE A 84 -13.17 -9.01 -10.27
C ILE A 84 -13.60 -9.70 -8.96
N SER A 85 -12.83 -9.52 -7.90
CA SER A 85 -13.16 -10.10 -6.59
C SER A 85 -14.53 -9.66 -6.09
N ASN A 86 -14.91 -8.39 -6.31
CA ASN A 86 -16.20 -7.86 -5.90
C ASN A 86 -17.35 -8.35 -6.78
N MET A 87 -17.14 -8.49 -8.09
CA MET A 87 -18.17 -8.93 -9.04
C MET A 87 -18.47 -10.42 -8.90
N TYR A 88 -17.44 -11.24 -8.74
CA TYR A 88 -17.56 -12.70 -8.79
C TYR A 88 -17.37 -13.37 -7.41
N ASN A 89 -17.17 -12.57 -6.35
CA ASN A 89 -16.84 -13.05 -4.99
C ASN A 89 -15.61 -13.98 -4.93
N THR A 90 -14.73 -13.90 -5.94
CA THR A 90 -13.55 -14.74 -6.09
C THR A 90 -12.53 -14.11 -7.03
N ALA A 91 -11.27 -14.48 -6.88
CA ALA A 91 -10.18 -14.09 -7.78
C ALA A 91 -9.43 -15.31 -8.32
N LYS A 92 -10.11 -16.47 -8.40
CA LYS A 92 -9.56 -17.68 -9.02
C LYS A 92 -9.17 -17.38 -10.47
N ARG A 93 -8.03 -17.94 -10.90
CA ARG A 93 -7.43 -17.64 -12.21
C ARG A 93 -8.40 -17.82 -13.37
N GLU A 94 -9.07 -18.96 -13.45
CA GLU A 94 -10.03 -19.28 -14.53
C GLU A 94 -11.11 -18.20 -14.65
N ILE A 95 -11.82 -17.92 -13.55
CA ILE A 95 -12.88 -16.89 -13.50
C ILE A 95 -12.33 -15.50 -13.83
N ALA A 96 -11.12 -15.18 -13.36
CA ALA A 96 -10.51 -13.89 -13.62
C ALA A 96 -10.09 -13.71 -15.09
N LEU A 97 -9.66 -14.79 -15.76
CA LEU A 97 -9.35 -14.78 -17.18
C LEU A 97 -10.63 -14.62 -18.00
N ASP A 98 -11.69 -15.38 -17.70
CA ASP A 98 -12.98 -15.27 -18.39
C ASP A 98 -13.57 -13.86 -18.26
N ALA A 99 -13.57 -13.31 -17.03
CA ALA A 99 -14.04 -11.95 -16.77
C ALA A 99 -13.20 -10.87 -17.48
N ALA A 100 -11.89 -11.07 -17.56
CA ALA A 100 -11.00 -10.17 -18.29
C ALA A 100 -11.31 -10.19 -19.80
N TRP A 101 -11.53 -11.37 -20.37
CA TRP A 101 -11.90 -11.53 -21.78
C TRP A 101 -13.24 -10.86 -22.09
N GLU A 102 -14.28 -11.19 -21.33
CA GLU A 102 -15.63 -10.61 -21.51
C GLU A 102 -15.61 -9.08 -21.43
N HIS A 103 -14.92 -8.53 -20.42
CA HIS A 103 -14.84 -7.08 -20.24
C HIS A 103 -14.07 -6.39 -21.38
N TYR A 104 -13.01 -7.01 -21.90
CA TYR A 104 -12.25 -6.40 -22.99
C TYR A 104 -13.08 -6.25 -24.27
N GLU A 105 -13.94 -7.22 -24.59
CA GLU A 105 -14.87 -7.12 -25.73
C GLU A 105 -15.81 -5.93 -25.58
N VAL A 106 -16.40 -5.77 -24.39
CA VAL A 106 -17.29 -4.65 -24.07
C VAL A 106 -16.54 -3.32 -24.17
N LEU A 107 -15.33 -3.24 -23.62
CA LEU A 107 -14.48 -2.04 -23.71
C LEU A 107 -14.17 -1.69 -25.17
N TYR A 108 -13.83 -2.68 -25.99
CA TYR A 108 -13.51 -2.46 -27.40
C TYR A 108 -14.72 -1.93 -28.19
N GLN A 109 -15.92 -2.48 -27.93
CA GLN A 109 -17.17 -1.99 -28.54
C GLN A 109 -17.44 -0.54 -28.14
N ILE A 110 -17.34 -0.20 -26.85
CA ILE A 110 -17.51 1.18 -26.36
C ILE A 110 -16.53 2.13 -27.06
N ILE A 111 -15.27 1.72 -27.24
CA ILE A 111 -14.26 2.54 -27.93
C ILE A 111 -14.65 2.78 -29.39
N ASN A 112 -15.09 1.75 -30.12
CA ASN A 112 -15.49 1.91 -31.51
C ASN A 112 -16.73 2.81 -31.65
N ASP A 113 -17.74 2.60 -30.80
CA ASP A 113 -18.94 3.43 -30.79
C ASP A 113 -18.58 4.89 -30.51
N LEU A 114 -17.63 5.16 -29.60
CA LEU A 114 -17.15 6.51 -29.33
C LEU A 114 -16.44 7.13 -30.53
N ILE A 115 -15.63 6.36 -31.27
CA ILE A 115 -14.92 6.83 -32.46
C ILE A 115 -15.91 7.14 -33.60
N GLU A 116 -16.89 6.27 -33.83
CA GLU A 116 -17.91 6.44 -34.87
C GLU A 116 -18.79 7.67 -34.62
N ASN A 117 -19.12 7.93 -33.35
CA ASN A 117 -19.97 9.05 -32.96
C ASN A 117 -19.22 10.38 -32.75
N ASN A 118 -17.87 10.38 -32.70
CA ASN A 118 -17.06 11.57 -32.43
C ASN A 118 -15.93 11.73 -33.46
N SER A 119 -16.28 11.90 -34.74
CA SER A 119 -15.33 12.00 -35.85
C SER A 119 -14.46 13.27 -35.85
N GLU A 120 -14.72 14.23 -34.96
CA GLU A 120 -13.99 15.51 -34.90
C GLU A 120 -12.66 15.40 -34.15
N VAL A 121 -12.50 14.43 -33.25
CA VAL A 121 -11.31 14.31 -32.39
C VAL A 121 -10.42 13.16 -32.85
N SER A 122 -9.20 13.50 -33.28
CA SER A 122 -8.15 12.52 -33.59
C SER A 122 -7.12 12.45 -32.48
N ILE A 123 -6.79 11.22 -32.05
CA ILE A 123 -5.74 10.93 -31.08
C ILE A 123 -4.66 10.10 -31.77
N LEU A 124 -3.44 10.62 -31.79
CA LEU A 124 -2.26 9.92 -32.30
C LEU A 124 -1.23 9.83 -31.18
N LEU A 125 -0.84 8.60 -30.82
CA LEU A 125 0.21 8.35 -29.85
C LEU A 125 1.43 7.76 -30.56
N THR A 126 2.53 8.51 -30.54
CA THR A 126 3.81 8.08 -31.13
C THR A 126 4.78 7.66 -30.03
N ILE A 127 5.27 6.42 -30.08
CA ILE A 127 6.25 5.90 -29.14
C ILE A 127 7.59 5.79 -29.85
N LYS A 128 8.61 6.49 -29.33
CA LYS A 128 9.98 6.41 -29.82
C LYS A 128 10.83 5.58 -28.85
N PHE A 129 11.44 4.53 -29.35
CA PHE A 129 12.34 3.68 -28.60
C PHE A 129 13.64 3.50 -29.40
N ARG A 130 14.73 4.10 -28.89
CA ARG A 130 16.00 4.21 -29.62
C ARG A 130 15.77 4.85 -31.00
N ASN A 131 16.09 4.15 -32.08
CA ASN A 131 15.94 4.62 -33.45
C ASN A 131 14.63 4.15 -34.13
N VAL A 132 13.73 3.50 -33.37
CA VAL A 132 12.44 3.04 -33.85
C VAL A 132 11.35 3.99 -33.37
N SER A 133 10.39 4.29 -34.25
CA SER A 133 9.16 4.99 -33.91
C SER A 133 7.97 4.12 -34.33
N VAL A 134 7.00 3.96 -33.44
CA VAL A 134 5.74 3.28 -33.74
C VAL A 134 4.58 4.23 -33.45
N GLU A 135 3.55 4.17 -34.28
CA GLU A 135 2.35 4.98 -34.13
C GLU A 135 1.16 4.10 -33.77
N LEU A 136 0.34 4.60 -32.87
CA LEU A 136 -0.92 3.98 -32.48
C LEU A 136 -2.08 4.74 -33.10
N ASN A 137 -3.03 4.02 -33.69
CA ASN A 137 -4.30 4.62 -34.14
C ASN A 137 -5.18 5.03 -32.94
N ILE A 138 -6.34 5.63 -33.20
CA ILE A 138 -7.23 6.15 -32.15
C ILE A 138 -7.68 5.03 -31.18
N SER A 139 -8.14 3.89 -31.71
CA SER A 139 -8.61 2.76 -30.91
C SER A 139 -7.48 2.19 -30.03
N GLU A 140 -6.31 1.94 -30.64
CA GLU A 140 -5.10 1.48 -29.94
C GLU A 140 -4.67 2.46 -28.83
N SER A 141 -4.72 3.76 -29.12
CA SER A 141 -4.38 4.81 -28.16
C SER A 141 -5.33 4.81 -26.96
N LEU A 142 -6.63 4.68 -27.20
CA LEU A 142 -7.65 4.66 -26.15
C LEU A 142 -7.53 3.41 -25.26
N ILE A 143 -7.24 2.23 -25.83
CA ILE A 143 -6.97 1.00 -25.07
C ILE A 143 -5.75 1.18 -24.16
N VAL A 144 -4.66 1.73 -24.70
CA VAL A 144 -3.43 2.01 -23.95
C VAL A 144 -3.69 2.98 -22.80
N ILE A 145 -4.40 4.09 -23.07
CA ILE A 145 -4.76 5.08 -22.06
C ILE A 145 -5.59 4.45 -20.93
N ASN A 146 -6.59 3.63 -21.29
CA ASN A 146 -7.42 2.93 -20.31
C ASN A 146 -6.58 2.00 -19.43
N THR A 147 -5.72 1.18 -20.04
CA THR A 147 -4.81 0.26 -19.34
C THR A 147 -3.91 1.00 -18.36
N LEU A 148 -3.32 2.13 -18.77
CA LEU A 148 -2.50 2.97 -17.90
C LEU A 148 -3.33 3.54 -16.73
N ALA A 149 -4.54 4.04 -16.99
CA ALA A 149 -5.43 4.56 -15.95
C ALA A 149 -5.82 3.48 -14.93
N VAL A 150 -6.14 2.27 -15.41
CA VAL A 150 -6.49 1.12 -14.58
C VAL A 150 -5.31 0.66 -13.74
N LYS A 151 -4.09 0.57 -14.31
CA LYS A 151 -2.88 0.28 -13.54
C LYS A 151 -2.65 1.31 -12.45
N ARG A 152 -2.77 2.60 -12.76
CA ARG A 152 -2.60 3.68 -11.79
C ARG A 152 -3.59 3.55 -10.62
N ALA A 153 -4.85 3.25 -10.93
CA ALA A 153 -5.88 3.02 -9.93
C ALA A 153 -5.57 1.79 -9.05
N ALA A 154 -5.12 0.69 -9.66
CA ALA A 154 -4.74 -0.53 -8.95
C ALA A 154 -3.56 -0.31 -7.98
N ILE A 155 -2.50 0.37 -8.42
CA ILE A 155 -1.34 0.72 -7.56
C ILE A 155 -1.82 1.57 -6.37
N ARG A 156 -2.59 2.63 -6.62
CA ARG A 156 -3.12 3.50 -5.56
C ARG A 156 -4.00 2.75 -4.56
N GLY A 157 -4.83 1.83 -5.04
CA GLY A 157 -5.76 1.06 -4.20
C GLY A 157 -5.08 0.12 -3.21
N GLY A 158 -3.89 -0.41 -3.56
CA GLY A 158 -3.13 -1.33 -2.70
C GLY A 158 -1.98 -0.69 -1.92
N ALA A 159 -1.45 0.45 -2.38
CA ALA A 159 -0.22 1.04 -1.86
C ALA A 159 -0.30 1.40 -0.37
N TRP A 160 -1.37 2.09 0.07
CA TRP A 160 -1.48 2.57 1.45
C TRP A 160 -1.48 1.44 2.48
N SER A 161 -2.27 0.38 2.22
CA SER A 161 -2.32 -0.78 3.12
C SER A 161 -1.01 -1.55 3.11
N THR A 162 -0.40 -1.72 1.94
CA THR A 162 0.88 -2.43 1.78
C THR A 162 2.01 -1.71 2.49
N ALA A 163 2.10 -0.39 2.34
CA ALA A 163 3.08 0.44 3.02
C ALA A 163 2.86 0.44 4.54
N GLY A 164 1.60 0.56 4.99
CA GLY A 164 1.24 0.45 6.41
C GLY A 164 1.80 -0.83 7.03
N LYS A 165 1.43 -2.00 6.47
CA LYS A 165 1.88 -3.31 6.98
C LYS A 165 3.40 -3.45 7.06
N GLN A 166 4.13 -2.90 6.10
CA GLN A 166 5.60 -2.96 6.08
C GLN A 166 6.24 -2.04 7.12
N VAL A 167 5.58 -0.95 7.52
CA VAL A 167 6.09 0.04 8.49
C VAL A 167 5.67 -0.27 9.93
N GLU A 168 4.45 -0.76 10.14
CA GLU A 168 3.80 -0.93 11.46
C GLU A 168 4.71 -1.66 12.48
N LYS A 169 5.31 -2.78 12.10
CA LYS A 169 6.19 -3.58 12.99
C LYS A 169 7.51 -2.87 13.30
N LEU A 170 8.12 -2.24 12.30
CA LEU A 170 9.39 -1.51 12.46
C LEU A 170 9.20 -0.22 13.27
N LEU A 171 8.04 0.41 13.15
CA LEU A 171 7.66 1.57 13.95
C LEU A 171 7.56 1.22 15.44
N MET A 172 6.92 0.09 15.78
CA MET A 172 6.86 -0.37 17.18
C MET A 172 8.23 -0.67 17.76
N LYS A 173 9.10 -1.36 17.00
CA LYS A 173 10.50 -1.58 17.39
C LYS A 173 11.23 -0.27 17.64
N THR A 174 11.07 0.68 16.71
CA THR A 174 11.69 2.01 16.83
C THR A 174 11.22 2.71 18.11
N LEU A 175 9.92 2.69 18.42
CA LEU A 175 9.38 3.25 19.66
C LEU A 175 9.96 2.56 20.91
N CYS A 176 10.06 1.23 20.93
CA CYS A 176 10.67 0.51 22.04
C CYS A 176 12.14 0.90 22.24
N MET A 177 12.92 0.94 21.16
CA MET A 177 14.34 1.32 21.21
C MET A 177 14.57 2.80 21.52
N LEU A 178 13.62 3.67 21.16
CA LEU A 178 13.67 5.10 21.47
C LEU A 178 13.64 5.34 22.98
N PHE A 179 12.84 4.55 23.71
CA PHE A 179 12.72 4.59 25.17
C PHE A 179 13.52 3.50 25.88
N ASP A 180 14.51 2.91 25.21
CA ASP A 180 15.41 1.87 25.76
C ASP A 180 14.64 0.73 26.47
N VAL A 181 13.48 0.32 25.93
CA VAL A 181 12.73 -0.82 26.44
C VAL A 181 13.57 -2.09 26.22
N PRO A 182 13.84 -2.91 27.27
CA PRO A 182 14.64 -4.11 27.09
C PRO A 182 13.93 -5.13 26.18
N GLU A 183 14.67 -5.83 25.32
CA GLU A 183 14.12 -6.75 24.31
C GLU A 183 13.22 -7.85 24.90
N LYS A 184 13.49 -8.31 26.12
CA LYS A 184 12.64 -9.29 26.84
C LYS A 184 11.20 -8.80 27.10
N HIS A 185 10.94 -7.50 26.93
CA HIS A 185 9.64 -6.86 27.16
C HIS A 185 8.88 -6.59 25.86
N PHE A 186 9.35 -7.05 24.70
CA PHE A 186 8.59 -6.98 23.45
C PHE A 186 8.94 -8.12 22.49
N ASP A 187 7.99 -8.50 21.65
CA ASP A 187 8.13 -9.64 20.74
C ASP A 187 7.28 -9.44 19.48
N GLN A 188 7.73 -10.08 18.42
CA GLN A 188 7.13 -10.13 17.09
C GLN A 188 6.99 -11.56 16.55
N THR A 189 7.54 -12.56 17.24
CA THR A 189 7.83 -13.89 16.69
C THR A 189 6.72 -14.92 16.93
N GLN A 190 5.83 -14.69 17.90
CA GLN A 190 4.72 -15.60 18.16
C GLN A 190 3.53 -15.32 17.24
N LEU A 191 3.36 -16.17 16.23
CA LEU A 191 2.06 -16.42 15.60
C LEU A 191 1.12 -16.96 16.69
N PRO A 192 0.02 -16.28 17.03
CA PRO A 192 -0.94 -16.83 17.97
C PRO A 192 -1.54 -18.12 17.41
N GLU A 193 -1.90 -19.08 18.28
CA GLU A 193 -2.82 -20.20 17.91
C GLU A 193 -4.18 -19.69 17.41
N SER A 194 -4.51 -18.42 17.68
CA SER A 194 -5.69 -17.76 17.11
C SER A 194 -5.52 -17.58 15.59
N MET A 195 -6.57 -17.85 14.82
CA MET A 195 -6.62 -17.67 13.35
C MET A 195 -6.44 -16.21 12.85
N ARG A 196 -5.86 -15.29 13.64
CA ARG A 196 -5.69 -13.87 13.28
C ARG A 196 -4.32 -13.36 13.74
N GLU A 197 -3.57 -12.80 12.79
CA GLU A 197 -2.26 -12.17 12.98
C GLU A 197 -2.35 -11.00 13.98
N VAL A 198 -1.39 -10.91 14.90
CA VAL A 198 -1.20 -9.80 15.83
C VAL A 198 0.05 -9.04 15.44
N ASP A 199 -0.04 -7.72 15.35
CA ASP A 199 1.05 -6.88 14.81
C ASP A 199 2.28 -6.85 15.73
N PHE A 200 2.07 -6.77 17.06
CA PHE A 200 3.15 -6.63 18.05
C PHE A 200 2.67 -6.91 19.49
N TYR A 201 3.57 -7.35 20.38
CA TYR A 201 3.29 -7.51 21.81
C TYR A 201 4.28 -6.75 22.67
N LEU A 202 3.76 -6.17 23.76
CA LEU A 202 4.56 -5.76 24.92
C LEU A 202 4.32 -6.73 26.07
N PHE A 203 5.33 -6.94 26.90
CA PHE A 203 5.30 -7.90 28.01
C PHE A 203 5.67 -7.22 29.31
N ASP A 204 4.89 -7.52 30.34
CA ASP A 204 5.37 -7.36 31.70
C ASP A 204 5.97 -8.69 32.17
N ALA A 205 7.30 -8.76 32.23
CA ALA A 205 8.01 -9.95 32.70
C ALA A 205 7.79 -10.25 34.19
N THR A 206 7.30 -9.27 34.97
CA THR A 206 7.01 -9.44 36.40
C THR A 206 5.62 -10.02 36.64
N LEU A 207 4.63 -9.61 35.84
CA LEU A 207 3.25 -10.09 35.93
C LEU A 207 2.93 -11.25 34.97
N ASN A 208 3.85 -11.59 34.06
CA ASN A 208 3.64 -12.55 32.97
C ASN A 208 2.43 -12.20 32.08
N GLU A 209 2.12 -10.91 31.97
CA GLU A 209 1.02 -10.41 31.13
C GLU A 209 1.52 -10.00 29.75
N LYS A 210 0.70 -10.29 28.72
CA LYS A 210 0.95 -9.91 27.32
C LYS A 210 -0.04 -8.85 26.87
N TYR A 211 0.47 -7.70 26.46
CA TYR A 211 -0.33 -6.59 25.95
C TYR A 211 -0.29 -6.55 24.43
N ARG A 212 -1.44 -6.83 23.80
CA ARG A 212 -1.61 -6.72 22.35
C ARG A 212 -1.51 -5.26 21.92
N CYS A 213 -0.59 -5.01 20.99
CA CYS A 213 -0.42 -3.72 20.34
C CYS A 213 -0.96 -3.80 18.92
N GLU A 214 -1.67 -2.75 18.51
CA GLU A 214 -2.14 -2.57 17.14
C GLU A 214 -1.62 -1.22 16.64
N VAL A 215 -1.10 -1.21 15.42
CA VAL A 215 -0.64 0.02 14.77
C VAL A 215 -1.45 0.25 13.52
N LYS A 216 -1.87 1.49 13.27
CA LYS A 216 -2.53 1.86 12.02
C LYS A 216 -2.03 3.19 11.50
N LEU A 217 -1.53 3.19 10.27
CA LEU A 217 -1.28 4.42 9.53
C LEU A 217 -2.56 4.84 8.81
N MET A 218 -3.25 5.85 9.34
CA MET A 218 -4.62 6.22 8.97
C MET A 218 -4.66 7.01 7.67
N GLY A 219 -5.59 6.64 6.78
CA GLY A 219 -5.99 7.44 5.63
C GLY A 219 -7.24 8.27 5.94
N LYS A 220 -7.46 9.38 5.21
CA LYS A 220 -8.66 10.23 5.36
C LYS A 220 -9.98 9.45 5.21
N GLY A 221 -9.98 8.35 4.43
CA GLY A 221 -11.15 7.50 4.20
C GLY A 221 -11.38 6.40 5.25
N ASN A 222 -10.58 6.33 6.31
CA ASN A 222 -10.79 5.38 7.40
C ASN A 222 -10.70 6.05 8.79
N PRO A 223 -11.50 7.10 9.10
CA PRO A 223 -11.46 7.78 10.39
C PRO A 223 -12.10 6.96 11.54
N GLU A 224 -12.78 5.86 11.23
CA GLU A 224 -13.60 5.07 12.17
C GLU A 224 -12.99 3.70 12.52
N GLY A 225 -11.66 3.62 12.59
CA GLY A 225 -10.94 2.41 13.00
C GLY A 225 -11.24 1.91 14.43
N ALA A 226 -12.12 2.58 15.19
CA ALA A 226 -12.54 2.16 16.52
C ALA A 226 -13.18 0.76 16.51
N ASP A 227 -14.00 0.44 15.49
CA ASP A 227 -14.63 -0.89 15.36
C ASP A 227 -13.61 -2.01 15.18
N VAL A 228 -12.50 -1.72 14.49
CA VAL A 228 -11.39 -2.65 14.28
C VAL A 228 -10.64 -2.92 15.58
N ILE A 229 -10.51 -1.92 16.46
CA ILE A 229 -9.84 -2.04 17.75
C ILE A 229 -10.73 -2.82 18.73
N ILE A 230 -12.04 -2.52 18.75
CA ILE A 230 -13.06 -3.22 19.55
C ILE A 230 -13.08 -4.72 19.21
N ALA A 231 -13.05 -5.06 17.91
CA ALA A 231 -13.07 -6.46 17.47
C ALA A 231 -11.74 -7.22 17.73
N ARG A 232 -10.65 -6.52 18.03
CA ARG A 232 -9.30 -7.09 18.19
C ARG A 232 -8.84 -7.15 19.66
N ASN A 233 -9.56 -6.53 20.58
CA ASN A 233 -9.23 -6.47 22.00
C ASN A 233 -7.78 -6.02 22.26
N SER A 234 -7.31 -5.02 21.51
CA SER A 234 -5.96 -4.48 21.65
C SER A 234 -5.87 -3.58 22.88
N LYS A 235 -4.84 -3.79 23.71
CA LYS A 235 -4.59 -2.99 24.91
C LYS A 235 -3.91 -1.66 24.59
N ILE A 236 -3.13 -1.63 23.51
CA ILE A 236 -2.40 -0.45 23.04
C ILE A 236 -2.71 -0.21 21.56
N PHE A 237 -3.02 1.04 21.21
CA PHE A 237 -3.27 1.48 19.85
C PHE A 237 -2.35 2.63 19.46
N VAL A 238 -1.53 2.44 18.43
CA VAL A 238 -0.64 3.48 17.90
C VAL A 238 -1.12 3.90 16.52
N ALA A 239 -1.32 5.20 16.31
CA ALA A 239 -1.71 5.72 15.02
C ALA A 239 -0.91 6.97 14.65
N ASP A 240 -0.85 7.28 13.35
CA ASP A 240 -0.35 8.58 12.91
C ASP A 240 -1.29 9.69 13.39
N LYS A 241 -2.60 9.59 13.17
CA LYS A 241 -3.60 10.60 13.57
C LYS A 241 -4.86 9.96 14.15
N LEU A 242 -5.39 10.54 15.23
CA LEU A 242 -6.62 10.12 15.91
C LEU A 242 -7.60 11.30 16.01
N SER A 243 -8.87 11.06 15.68
CA SER A 243 -9.92 12.05 15.98
C SER A 243 -10.20 12.13 17.47
N ASP A 244 -10.81 13.23 17.93
CA ASP A 244 -11.23 13.38 19.33
C ASP A 244 -12.27 12.31 19.73
N LEU A 245 -13.09 11.87 18.77
CA LEU A 245 -14.00 10.75 18.98
C LEU A 245 -13.23 9.44 19.23
N ASN A 246 -12.21 9.13 18.42
CA ASN A 246 -11.41 7.91 18.63
C ASN A 246 -10.70 7.95 20.00
N LYS A 247 -10.14 9.10 20.38
CA LYS A 247 -9.46 9.27 21.68
C LYS A 247 -10.41 9.00 22.85
N ARG A 248 -11.65 9.51 22.78
CA ARG A 248 -12.69 9.25 23.79
C ARG A 248 -13.08 7.78 23.84
N GLN A 249 -13.41 7.17 22.70
CA GLN A 249 -13.79 5.76 22.61
C GLN A 249 -12.68 4.83 23.16
N LEU A 250 -11.42 5.07 22.79
CA LEU A 250 -10.29 4.27 23.28
C LEU A 250 -10.12 4.41 24.79
N SER A 251 -10.32 5.62 25.32
CA SER A 251 -10.22 5.87 26.76
C SER A 251 -11.37 5.20 27.54
N GLU A 252 -12.61 5.23 27.02
CA GLU A 252 -13.76 4.51 27.59
C GLU A 252 -13.54 2.99 27.60
N LEU A 253 -12.89 2.46 26.56
CA LEU A 253 -12.50 1.05 26.46
C LEU A 253 -11.27 0.68 27.30
N LYS A 254 -10.66 1.66 27.99
CA LYS A 254 -9.40 1.48 28.74
C LYS A 254 -8.25 0.96 27.86
N THR A 255 -8.28 1.29 26.57
CA THR A 255 -7.21 1.05 25.60
C THR A 255 -6.26 2.25 25.62
N HIS A 256 -4.98 1.99 25.84
CA HIS A 256 -3.95 3.01 25.76
C HIS A 256 -3.76 3.42 24.30
N TRP A 257 -3.59 4.72 24.05
CA TRP A 257 -3.47 5.23 22.68
C TRP A 257 -2.28 6.17 22.52
N VAL A 258 -1.67 6.17 21.34
CA VAL A 258 -0.58 7.06 20.95
C VAL A 258 -0.90 7.67 19.58
N GLU A 259 -0.93 9.01 19.52
CA GLU A 259 -1.04 9.77 18.27
C GLU A 259 0.32 10.36 17.92
N LEU A 260 0.96 9.84 16.87
CA LEU A 260 2.33 10.22 16.51
C LEU A 260 2.39 11.59 15.83
N ARG A 261 1.40 11.94 15.00
CA ARG A 261 1.31 13.22 14.26
C ARG A 261 0.80 14.35 15.15
N SER A 262 1.53 14.57 16.23
CA SER A 262 1.36 15.68 17.17
C SER A 262 2.74 16.09 17.68
N THR A 263 2.87 17.33 18.16
CA THR A 263 4.14 17.82 18.73
C THR A 263 4.57 16.91 19.87
N ASN A 264 5.74 16.27 19.73
CA ASN A 264 6.23 15.26 20.67
C ASN A 264 5.27 14.08 20.91
N GLY A 265 4.44 13.72 19.94
CA GLY A 265 3.42 12.67 20.07
C GLY A 265 3.99 11.32 20.52
N TYR A 266 5.20 10.98 20.06
CA TYR A 266 5.91 9.78 20.47
C TYR A 266 6.15 9.70 21.99
N LYS A 267 6.26 10.83 22.72
CA LYS A 267 6.44 10.84 24.18
C LYS A 267 5.26 10.23 24.92
N ARG A 268 4.07 10.25 24.34
CA ARG A 268 2.90 9.56 24.91
C ARG A 268 3.13 8.05 25.06
N PHE A 269 3.96 7.44 24.21
CA PHE A 269 4.33 6.03 24.36
C PHE A 269 5.06 5.77 25.68
N SER A 270 5.91 6.69 26.15
CA SER A 270 6.53 6.60 27.48
C SER A 270 5.49 6.52 28.60
N ASN A 271 4.43 7.33 28.51
CA ASN A 271 3.36 7.31 29.51
C ASN A 271 2.62 5.96 29.50
N VAL A 272 2.40 5.39 28.32
CA VAL A 272 1.80 4.05 28.17
C VAL A 272 2.68 2.98 28.82
N LEU A 273 4.00 3.05 28.61
CA LEU A 273 4.96 2.13 29.24
C LEU A 273 4.94 2.27 30.77
N GLU A 274 4.85 3.51 31.29
CA GLU A 274 4.73 3.80 32.72
C GLU A 274 3.43 3.23 33.31
N GLU A 275 2.29 3.45 32.65
CA GLU A 275 0.97 2.93 33.07
C GLU A 275 0.89 1.40 33.06
N LEU A 276 1.67 0.74 32.20
CA LEU A 276 1.75 -0.72 32.09
C LEU A 276 2.92 -1.34 32.86
N ASN A 277 3.64 -0.54 33.67
CA ASN A 277 4.82 -0.96 34.44
C ASN A 277 5.93 -1.62 33.60
N ILE A 278 6.06 -1.23 32.33
CA ILE A 278 7.11 -1.74 31.43
C ILE A 278 8.40 -0.93 31.66
N PRO A 279 9.55 -1.59 31.95
CA PRO A 279 10.82 -0.90 32.13
C PRO A 279 11.23 -0.10 30.88
N HIS A 280 11.54 1.17 31.07
CA HIS A 280 11.92 2.09 30.00
C HIS A 280 12.72 3.27 30.57
N ARG A 281 13.35 4.05 29.69
CA ARG A 281 14.02 5.30 30.00
C ARG A 281 13.35 6.46 29.27
N LYS A 282 13.01 7.53 29.98
CA LYS A 282 12.53 8.77 29.36
C LYS A 282 13.59 9.32 28.40
N PHE A 283 13.14 9.76 27.23
CA PHE A 283 14.00 10.29 26.19
C PHE A 283 13.78 11.79 26.00
N ASP A 284 14.84 12.57 26.22
CA ASP A 284 14.86 14.02 26.05
C ASP A 284 16.04 14.50 25.17
N GLY A 285 16.67 13.57 24.43
CA GLY A 285 17.80 13.85 23.55
C GLY A 285 17.41 14.31 22.14
N ASN A 286 18.40 14.39 21.25
CA ASN A 286 18.19 14.66 19.83
C ASN A 286 17.55 13.45 19.14
N ILE A 287 16.31 13.61 18.65
CA ILE A 287 15.52 12.55 18.01
C ILE A 287 16.24 11.99 16.79
N ASP A 288 16.73 12.85 15.90
CA ASP A 288 17.32 12.43 14.62
C ASP A 288 18.58 11.58 14.84
N SER A 289 19.48 12.00 15.74
CA SER A 289 20.67 11.22 16.09
C SER A 289 20.32 9.88 16.75
N LYS A 290 19.27 9.82 17.58
CA LYS A 290 18.81 8.56 18.19
C LYS A 290 18.20 7.64 17.12
N LEU A 291 17.44 8.19 16.18
CA LEU A 291 16.86 7.43 15.06
C LEU A 291 17.93 6.86 14.13
N GLU A 292 18.98 7.62 13.81
CA GLU A 292 20.11 7.12 13.01
C GLU A 292 20.75 5.88 13.64
N ASN A 293 21.02 5.93 14.95
CA ASN A 293 21.54 4.78 15.69
C ASN A 293 20.58 3.59 15.67
N ILE A 294 19.28 3.82 15.92
CA ILE A 294 18.26 2.76 15.86
C ILE A 294 18.19 2.14 14.47
N PHE A 295 18.21 2.95 13.42
CA PHE A 295 18.14 2.47 12.04
C PHE A 295 19.39 1.71 11.61
N SER A 296 20.57 2.01 12.18
CA SER A 296 21.76 1.22 11.95
C SER A 296 21.66 -0.21 12.50
N ILE A 297 20.83 -0.43 13.52
CA ILE A 297 20.58 -1.76 14.12
C ILE A 297 19.42 -2.47 13.42
N LEU A 298 18.35 -1.74 13.09
CA LEU A 298 17.14 -2.35 12.52
C LEU A 298 17.27 -2.74 11.05
N PHE A 299 18.19 -2.11 10.32
CA PHE A 299 18.37 -2.29 8.88
C PHE A 299 19.82 -2.67 8.50
N SER A 300 20.57 -3.24 9.46
CA SER A 300 21.89 -3.86 9.22
C SER A 300 21.77 -5.23 8.60
#